data_AF-A0A950MXH5-F1
#
_entry.id   AF-A0A950MXH5-F1
#
_cell.length_a   1.000
_cell.length_b   1.000
_cell.length_c   1.000
_cell.angle_alpha   90.00
_cell.angle_beta   90.00
_cell.angle_gamma   90.00
#
_symmetry.space_group_name_H-M   'P 1'
#
loop_
_entity.id
_entity.type
_entity.pdbx_description
1 polymer ?
#
loop_
_entity_poly.entity_id
_entity_poly.type
_entity_poly.pdbx_seq_one_letter_code
_entity_poly.pdbx_strand_id
1 'polypeptide(L)'
;GKGRFDTEVMSLLGPRVFTKSGAEGVFCAALPEAGLGLAIKADDGAGRAAQVMIASLIYRFGGLDEETSARFMRFVSPRLLNWNGAEVGLLRPAGPLA
;
A
#
# COMPACT_ATOMS: atom_id res chain seq x y z
N GLY A 1 2.60 -13.22 5.21
CA GLY A 1 3.57 -13.67 6.23
C GLY A 1 3.80 -12.52 7.19
N LYS A 2 4.00 -12.79 8.49
CA LYS A 2 4.05 -11.74 9.53
C LYS A 2 5.06 -10.63 9.17
N GLY A 3 4.69 -9.37 9.44
CA GLY A 3 5.50 -8.18 9.16
C GLY A 3 5.66 -7.80 7.68
N ARG A 4 4.96 -8.46 6.76
CA ARG A 4 4.92 -8.04 5.34
C ARG A 4 3.71 -7.14 5.07
N PHE A 5 3.84 -6.31 4.04
CA PHE A 5 2.81 -5.38 3.59
C PHE A 5 1.40 -6.00 3.55
N ASP A 6 1.22 -7.16 2.89
CA ASP A 6 -0.09 -7.80 2.79
C ASP A 6 -0.72 -8.08 4.16
N THR A 7 0.09 -8.61 5.08
CA THR A 7 -0.37 -8.97 6.41
C THR A 7 -0.65 -7.73 7.24
N GLU A 8 0.20 -6.71 7.18
CA GLU A 8 0.00 -5.45 7.89
C GLU A 8 -1.26 -4.70 7.42
N VAL A 9 -1.47 -4.61 6.10
CA VAL A 9 -2.65 -3.96 5.51
C VAL A 9 -3.93 -4.72 5.86
N MET A 10 -3.94 -6.04 5.69
CA MET A 10 -5.12 -6.84 6.01
C MET A 10 -5.40 -6.89 7.52
N SER A 11 -4.38 -6.80 8.39
CA SER A 11 -4.57 -6.66 9.83
C SER A 11 -5.14 -5.30 10.23
N LEU A 12 -4.78 -4.23 9.51
CA LEU A 12 -5.29 -2.88 9.79
C LEU A 12 -6.73 -2.70 9.29
N LEU A 13 -7.02 -3.18 8.08
CA LEU A 13 -8.28 -2.91 7.38
C LEU A 13 -9.31 -4.05 7.48
N GLY A 14 -8.89 -5.23 7.96
CA GLY A 14 -9.75 -6.38 8.15
C GLY A 14 -10.48 -6.79 6.85
N PRO A 15 -11.80 -7.06 6.90
CA PRO A 15 -12.55 -7.55 5.74
C PRO A 15 -12.75 -6.51 4.63
N ARG A 16 -12.40 -5.23 4.86
CA ARG A 16 -12.54 -4.15 3.86
C ARG A 16 -11.58 -4.29 2.69
N VAL A 17 -10.49 -5.04 2.86
CA VAL A 17 -9.50 -5.26 1.81
C VAL A 17 -8.92 -6.66 1.85
N PHE A 18 -8.70 -7.22 0.67
CA PHE A 18 -7.88 -8.43 0.50
C PHE A 18 -6.72 -8.10 -0.43
N THR A 19 -5.49 -8.23 0.03
CA THR A 19 -4.30 -7.90 -0.75
C THR A 19 -3.47 -9.13 -1.05
N LYS A 20 -2.88 -9.16 -2.24
CA LYS A 20 -1.88 -10.17 -2.59
C LYS A 20 -0.76 -9.59 -3.44
N SER A 21 0.44 -9.60 -2.87
CA SER A 21 1.69 -9.40 -3.61
C SER A 21 1.94 -10.51 -4.62
N GLY A 22 2.39 -10.12 -5.81
CA GLY A 22 2.90 -11.01 -6.86
C GLY A 22 4.41 -10.85 -7.04
N ALA A 23 4.98 -11.62 -7.97
CA ALA A 23 6.37 -11.47 -8.37
C ALA A 23 6.55 -10.23 -9.26
N GLU A 24 7.78 -9.72 -9.34
CA GLU A 24 8.17 -8.68 -10.30
C GLU A 24 7.27 -7.43 -10.26
N GLY A 25 7.01 -6.89 -9.07
CA GLY A 25 6.25 -5.65 -8.94
C GLY A 25 4.76 -5.77 -9.29
N VAL A 26 4.23 -7.00 -9.38
CA VAL A 26 2.78 -7.23 -9.46
C VAL A 26 2.16 -7.11 -8.08
N PHE A 27 0.99 -6.47 -8.00
CA PHE A 27 0.21 -6.41 -6.78
C PHE A 27 -1.28 -6.34 -7.09
N CYS A 28 -2.10 -7.12 -6.38
CA CYS A 28 -3.55 -7.08 -6.50
C CYS A 28 -4.21 -6.75 -5.14
N ALA A 29 -5.35 -6.08 -5.20
CA ALA A 29 -6.23 -5.89 -4.05
C ALA A 29 -7.71 -6.00 -4.45
N ALA A 30 -8.55 -6.46 -3.54
CA ALA A 30 -10.01 -6.39 -3.67
C ALA A 30 -10.55 -5.48 -2.58
N LEU A 31 -11.48 -4.60 -2.93
CA LEU A 31 -12.24 -3.72 -2.04
C LEU A 31 -13.72 -4.13 -2.13
N PRO A 32 -14.18 -5.10 -1.30
CA PRO A 32 -15.51 -5.70 -1.46
C PRO A 32 -16.65 -4.69 -1.35
N GLU A 33 -16.57 -3.78 -0.38
CA GLU A 33 -17.60 -2.76 -0.14
C GLU A 33 -17.72 -1.77 -1.31
N ALA A 34 -16.62 -1.50 -2.00
CA ALA A 34 -16.59 -0.64 -3.18
C ALA A 34 -16.92 -1.40 -4.48
N GLY A 35 -16.99 -2.73 -4.45
CA GLY A 35 -17.14 -3.56 -5.65
C GLY A 35 -15.95 -3.47 -6.62
N LEU A 36 -14.75 -3.11 -6.14
CA LEU A 36 -13.57 -2.86 -6.96
C LEU A 36 -12.50 -3.94 -6.82
N GLY A 37 -11.90 -4.29 -7.95
CA GLY A 37 -10.62 -4.99 -8.03
C GLY A 37 -9.53 -4.05 -8.51
N LEU A 38 -8.38 -4.08 -7.85
CA LEU A 38 -7.20 -3.29 -8.17
C LEU A 38 -6.07 -4.24 -8.60
N ALA A 39 -5.40 -3.92 -9.70
CA ALA A 39 -4.22 -4.64 -10.18
C ALA A 39 -3.17 -3.64 -10.65
N ILE A 40 -1.92 -3.84 -10.21
CA ILE A 40 -0.79 -2.97 -10.52
C ILE A 40 0.37 -3.84 -10.98
N LYS A 41 1.11 -3.33 -11.96
CA LYS A 41 2.44 -3.80 -12.35
C LYS A 41 3.37 -2.60 -12.31
N ALA A 42 4.47 -2.70 -11.58
CA ALA A 42 5.59 -1.79 -11.74
C ALA A 42 6.42 -2.21 -12.95
N ASP A 43 6.67 -1.30 -13.89
CA ASP A 43 7.39 -1.59 -15.13
C ASP A 43 8.84 -2.05 -14.87
N ASP A 44 9.49 -1.50 -13.83
CA ASP A 44 10.83 -1.89 -13.38
C ASP A 44 10.83 -3.16 -12.51
N GLY A 45 9.67 -3.77 -12.28
CA GLY A 45 9.49 -4.95 -11.43
C GLY A 45 9.71 -4.69 -9.94
N ALA A 46 9.87 -3.44 -9.50
CA ALA A 46 10.19 -3.13 -8.10
C ALA A 46 8.94 -3.17 -7.20
N GLY A 47 8.98 -4.05 -6.19
CA GLY A 47 7.89 -4.17 -5.21
C GLY A 47 7.61 -2.89 -4.43
N ARG A 48 8.63 -2.06 -4.17
CA ARG A 48 8.48 -0.79 -3.43
C ARG A 48 7.54 0.20 -4.12
N ALA A 49 7.58 0.28 -5.45
CA ALA A 49 6.71 1.14 -6.22
C ALA A 49 5.28 0.57 -6.23
N ALA A 50 5.14 -0.72 -6.51
CA ALA A 50 3.84 -1.40 -6.52
C ALA A 50 3.09 -1.29 -5.18
N GLN A 51 3.81 -1.41 -4.05
CA GLN A 51 3.24 -1.27 -2.70
C GLN A 51 2.75 0.15 -2.39
N VAL A 52 3.52 1.18 -2.76
CA VAL A 52 3.09 2.57 -2.59
C VAL A 52 1.88 2.88 -3.46
N MET A 53 1.86 2.39 -4.70
CA MET A 53 0.75 2.64 -5.61
C MET A 53 -0.53 1.92 -5.18
N ILE A 54 -0.46 0.66 -4.74
CA ILE A 54 -1.65 -0.05 -4.26
C ILE A 54 -2.17 0.57 -2.96
N ALA A 55 -1.28 0.98 -2.05
CA ALA A 55 -1.67 1.72 -0.85
C ALA A 55 -2.38 3.02 -1.21
N SER A 56 -1.86 3.79 -2.17
CA SER A 56 -2.47 5.06 -2.59
C SER A 56 -3.88 4.84 -3.18
N LEU A 57 -4.08 3.77 -3.96
CA LEU A 57 -5.40 3.42 -4.49
C LEU A 57 -6.35 2.94 -3.40
N ILE A 58 -5.89 2.11 -2.45
CA ILE A 58 -6.70 1.68 -1.30
C ILE A 58 -7.08 2.89 -0.43
N TYR A 59 -6.17 3.83 -0.20
CA TYR A 59 -6.46 5.05 0.55
C TYR A 59 -7.56 5.88 -0.14
N ARG A 60 -7.48 6.02 -1.47
CA ARG A 60 -8.43 6.80 -2.26
C ARG A 60 -9.82 6.15 -2.40
N PHE A 61 -9.87 4.82 -2.56
CA PHE A 61 -11.11 4.11 -2.90
C PHE A 61 -11.64 3.20 -1.80
N GLY A 62 -10.88 3.00 -0.71
CA GLY A 62 -11.21 2.07 0.37
C GLY A 62 -12.19 2.61 1.39
N GLY A 63 -12.67 3.85 1.25
CA GLY A 63 -13.68 4.44 2.14
C GLY A 63 -13.25 4.47 3.60
N LEU A 64 -11.97 4.76 3.87
CA LEU A 64 -11.40 4.74 5.20
C LEU A 64 -11.91 5.93 6.03
N ASP A 65 -12.25 5.69 7.30
CA ASP A 65 -12.48 6.77 8.26
C ASP A 65 -11.19 7.52 8.58
N GLU A 66 -11.30 8.66 9.27
CA GLU A 66 -10.18 9.56 9.56
C GLU A 66 -9.07 8.89 10.38
N GLU A 67 -9.44 8.11 11.41
CA GLU A 67 -8.48 7.41 12.27
C GLU A 67 -7.70 6.35 11.50
N THR A 68 -8.42 5.52 10.73
CA THR A 68 -7.84 4.46 9.91
C THR A 68 -6.98 5.06 8.81
N SER A 69 -7.44 6.14 8.17
CA SER A 69 -6.70 6.90 7.17
C SER A 69 -5.36 7.38 7.72
N ALA A 70 -5.34 8.00 8.91
CA ALA A 70 -4.11 8.48 9.54
C ALA A 70 -3.12 7.34 9.80
N ARG A 71 -3.61 6.19 10.29
CA ARG A 71 -2.77 4.99 10.52
C ARG A 71 -2.27 4.38 9.20
N PHE A 72 -3.08 4.44 8.14
CA PHE A 72 -2.79 3.85 6.83
C PHE A 72 -1.76 4.66 6.03
N MET A 73 -1.61 5.96 6.30
CA MET A 73 -0.65 6.85 5.60
C MET A 73 0.80 6.32 5.61
N ARG A 74 1.19 5.52 6.60
CA ARG A 74 2.53 4.89 6.64
C ARG A 74 2.82 3.96 5.45
N PHE A 75 1.79 3.46 4.76
CA PHE A 75 1.92 2.64 3.55
C PHE A 75 1.91 3.49 2.27
N VAL A 76 1.23 4.63 2.30
CA VAL A 76 1.15 5.58 1.18
C VAL A 76 2.46 6.37 1.05
N SER A 77 3.08 6.72 2.18
CA SER A 77 4.35 7.45 2.21
C SER A 77 5.33 6.87 3.23
N PRO A 78 5.88 5.65 2.98
CA PRO A 78 6.78 5.01 3.91
C PRO A 78 8.13 5.75 3.97
N ARG A 79 8.61 5.98 5.20
CA ARG A 79 9.96 6.49 5.47
C ARG A 79 10.99 5.40 5.21
N LEU A 80 12.08 5.78 4.55
CA LEU A 80 13.24 4.92 4.33
C LEU A 80 14.24 5.18 5.45
N LEU A 81 14.56 4.12 6.19
CA LEU A 81 15.55 4.16 7.26
C LEU A 81 16.81 3.44 6.80
N ASN A 82 17.96 3.93 7.21
CA ASN A 82 19.21 3.19 7.08
C ASN A 82 19.33 2.12 8.18
N TRP A 83 20.42 1.35 8.15
CA TRP A 83 20.67 0.27 9.11
C TRP A 83 20.75 0.76 10.57
N ASN A 84 21.12 2.01 10.81
CA ASN A 84 21.20 2.65 12.13
C ASN A 84 19.90 3.37 12.52
N GLY A 85 18.81 3.14 11.78
CA GLY A 85 17.49 3.71 12.05
C GLY A 85 17.33 5.20 11.70
N ALA A 86 18.34 5.85 11.10
CA ALA A 86 18.22 7.23 10.67
C ALA A 86 17.40 7.31 9.36
N GLU A 87 16.51 8.29 9.27
CA GLU A 87 15.77 8.55 8.03
C GLU A 87 16.70 9.06 6.94
N VAL A 88 16.62 8.42 5.78
CA VAL A 88 17.42 8.74 4.58
C VAL A 88 16.56 9.09 3.36
N GLY A 89 15.23 9.05 3.50
CA GLY A 89 14.31 9.44 2.45
C GLY A 89 12.89 8.95 2.69
N LEU A 90 12.05 9.12 1.68
CA LEU A 90 10.66 8.65 1.67
C LEU A 90 10.27 8.19 0.27
N LEU A 91 9.37 7.22 0.20
CA LEU A 91 8.65 6.89 -1.03
C LEU A 91 7.29 7.59 -1.00
N ARG A 92 6.81 8.06 -2.14
CA ARG A 92 5.49 8.66 -2.28
C ARG A 92 4.95 8.45 -3.70
N PRO A 93 3.62 8.42 -3.89
CA PRO A 93 3.05 8.53 -5.23
C PRO A 93 3.40 9.88 -5.86
N ALA A 94 3.32 9.93 -7.19
CA ALA A 94 3.47 11.15 -7.97
C ALA A 94 2.26 11.33 -8.90
N GLY A 95 2.07 12.55 -9.41
CA GLY A 95 0.99 12.85 -10.35
C GLY A 95 -0.40 12.81 -9.70
N PRO A 96 -1.44 12.27 -10.37
CA PRO A 96 -2.83 12.33 -9.90
C PRO A 96 -3.14 11.62 -8.57
N LEU A 97 -2.19 10.87 -8.03
CA LEU A 97 -2.28 10.17 -6.75
C LEU A 97 -1.37 10.78 -5.67
N ALA A 98 -0.69 11.90 -5.98
CA ALA A 98 0.11 12.65 -5.01
C ALA A 98 -0.74 13.32 -3.92
#